data_AF-A0A7V9V667-F1
#
_entry.id   AF-A0A7V9V667-F1
#
_cell.length_a   1.000
_cell.length_b   1.000
_cell.length_c   1.000
_cell.angle_alpha   90.00
_cell.angle_beta   90.00
_cell.angle_gamma   90.00
#
_symmetry.space_group_name_H-M   'P 1'
#
loop_
_entity.id
_entity.type
_entity.pdbx_description
1 polymer ?
#
loop_
_entity_poly.entity_id
_entity_poly.type
_entity_poly.pdbx_seq_one_letter_code
_entity_poly.pdbx_strand_id
1 'polypeptide(L)'
;MRSRGAAQFFVTVQFVVTVAVMVVVVPLVLVVGVARSSVPRAAAEVVRLGGFQATVAGHRGWFGSYDMAGLGTAWCVDHGIAAPDADFGYVPTGLADASPPVRTAMAWAVGRYGFQPDRVTAAALMLALHDLVGAAYPSGQLDVGRLTAGQLSGFEGAEQAVLDRARAVKADALAHAHIRGPLTLRATVDTAHGTVRPGSPGILVAR
;
A
#
# COMPACT_ATOMS: atom_id res chain seq x y z
N MET A 1 -1.70 70.69 38.01
CA MET A 1 -2.09 69.28 38.23
C MET A 1 -3.42 68.99 37.51
N ARG A 2 -3.43 68.58 36.23
CA ARG A 2 -4.66 68.12 35.54
C ARG A 2 -4.44 67.33 34.23
N SER A 3 -3.24 66.80 33.96
CA SER A 3 -2.94 66.06 32.70
C SER A 3 -2.71 64.55 32.84
N ARG A 4 -2.69 63.99 34.07
CA ARG A 4 -2.42 62.55 34.29
C ARG A 4 -3.60 61.62 34.01
N GLY A 5 -4.85 62.13 34.06
CA GLY A 5 -6.06 61.31 33.90
C GLY A 5 -6.32 60.86 32.46
N ALA A 6 -5.99 61.67 31.45
CA ALA A 6 -6.25 61.33 30.06
C ALA A 6 -5.33 60.19 29.56
N ALA A 7 -4.04 60.25 29.87
CA ALA A 7 -3.08 59.22 29.48
C ALA A 7 -3.41 57.85 30.09
N GLN A 8 -3.86 57.82 31.34
CA GLN A 8 -4.20 56.57 32.04
C GLN A 8 -5.49 55.92 31.52
N PHE A 9 -6.44 56.74 31.03
CA PHE A 9 -7.65 56.25 30.38
C PHE A 9 -7.35 55.62 29.01
N PHE A 10 -6.52 56.25 28.18
CA PHE A 10 -6.11 55.71 26.88
C PHE A 10 -5.39 54.36 27.00
N VAL A 11 -4.48 54.21 27.97
CA VAL A 11 -3.77 52.95 28.20
C VAL A 11 -4.73 51.83 28.62
N THR A 12 -5.71 52.13 29.48
CA THR A 12 -6.69 51.14 29.94
C THR A 12 -7.60 50.68 28.80
N VAL A 13 -8.11 51.61 27.99
CA VAL A 13 -8.98 51.28 26.84
C VAL A 13 -8.22 50.44 25.80
N GLN A 14 -6.97 50.81 25.48
CA GLN A 14 -6.16 50.07 24.51
C GLN A 14 -5.81 48.66 24.99
N PHE A 15 -5.54 48.49 26.28
CA PHE A 15 -5.30 47.16 26.87
C PHE A 15 -6.55 46.27 26.80
N VAL A 16 -7.72 46.81 27.18
CA VAL A 16 -8.99 46.06 27.14
C VAL A 16 -9.34 45.63 25.71
N VAL A 17 -9.17 46.51 24.72
CA VAL A 17 -9.40 46.18 23.31
C VAL A 17 -8.44 45.09 22.82
N THR A 18 -7.15 45.17 23.19
CA THR A 18 -6.14 44.18 22.77
C THR A 18 -6.46 42.78 23.33
N VAL A 19 -6.84 42.71 24.61
CA VAL A 19 -7.23 41.44 25.25
C VAL A 19 -8.51 40.90 24.63
N ALA A 20 -9.52 41.73 24.39
CA ALA A 20 -10.78 41.30 23.76
C ALA A 20 -10.55 40.76 22.35
N VAL A 21 -9.71 41.40 21.54
CA VAL A 21 -9.35 40.94 20.19
C VAL A 21 -8.62 39.59 20.26
N MET A 22 -7.66 39.42 21.16
CA MET A 22 -6.96 38.13 21.34
C MET A 22 -7.92 37.02 21.75
N VAL A 23 -8.83 37.28 22.70
CA VAL A 23 -9.81 36.29 23.18
C VAL A 23 -10.81 35.89 22.11
N VAL A 24 -11.09 36.72 21.09
CA VAL A 24 -12.01 36.36 20.00
C VAL A 24 -11.27 35.75 18.81
N VAL A 25 -10.16 36.36 18.37
CA VAL A 25 -9.46 35.98 17.14
C VAL A 25 -8.71 34.67 17.30
N VAL A 26 -8.05 34.43 18.44
CA VAL A 26 -7.28 33.19 18.67
C VAL A 26 -8.17 31.94 18.64
N PRO A 27 -9.27 31.85 19.39
CA PRO A 27 -10.14 30.68 19.30
C PRO A 27 -10.85 30.58 17.95
N LEU A 28 -11.18 31.69 17.29
CA LEU A 28 -11.75 31.64 15.93
C LEU A 28 -10.75 31.04 14.92
N VAL A 29 -9.48 31.44 14.99
CA VAL A 29 -8.41 30.88 14.15
C VAL A 29 -8.18 29.40 14.48
N LEU A 30 -8.24 29.00 15.75
CA LEU A 30 -8.15 27.59 16.15
C LEU A 30 -9.33 26.77 15.65
N VAL A 31 -10.57 27.25 15.78
CA VAL A 31 -11.78 26.55 15.32
C VAL A 31 -11.79 26.43 13.79
N VAL A 32 -11.44 27.50 13.07
CA VAL A 32 -11.35 27.48 11.60
C VAL A 32 -10.18 26.61 11.12
N GLY A 33 -9.06 26.60 11.84
CA GLY A 33 -7.92 25.73 11.57
C GLY A 33 -8.27 24.25 11.74
N VAL A 34 -8.92 23.88 12.84
CA VAL A 34 -9.36 22.51 13.14
C VAL A 34 -10.47 22.05 12.20
N ALA A 35 -11.38 22.94 11.80
CA ALA A 35 -12.45 22.60 10.85
C ALA A 35 -11.95 22.44 9.40
N ARG A 36 -10.84 23.09 9.03
CA ARG A 36 -10.22 22.96 7.69
C ARG A 36 -9.17 21.86 7.60
N SER A 37 -8.71 21.32 8.71
CA SER A 37 -7.92 20.08 8.75
C SER A 37 -8.82 18.84 8.66
N SER A 38 -9.79 18.84 7.75
CA SER A 38 -10.33 17.57 7.26
C SER A 38 -9.24 16.94 6.41
N VAL A 39 -8.35 16.20 7.07
CA VAL A 39 -7.43 15.28 6.39
C VAL A 39 -8.28 14.52 5.38
N PRO A 40 -7.99 14.59 4.06
CA PRO A 40 -8.78 13.87 3.09
C PRO A 40 -8.77 12.41 3.51
N ARG A 41 -9.94 11.89 3.93
CA ARG A 41 -10.11 10.46 4.15
C ARG A 41 -9.68 9.81 2.85
N ALA A 42 -8.74 8.87 2.93
CA ALA A 42 -8.37 8.05 1.79
C ALA A 42 -9.67 7.51 1.18
N ALA A 43 -10.00 7.96 -0.03
CA ALA A 43 -11.28 7.64 -0.67
C ALA A 43 -11.33 6.20 -1.19
N ALA A 44 -10.22 5.46 -1.09
CA ALA A 44 -10.15 4.05 -1.44
C ALA A 44 -10.34 3.21 -0.17
N GLU A 45 -11.52 2.60 -0.04
CA GLU A 45 -11.72 1.49 0.88
C GLU A 45 -10.88 0.30 0.39
N VAL A 46 -10.07 -0.27 1.27
CA VAL A 46 -9.24 -1.45 0.97
C VAL A 46 -9.87 -2.65 1.67
N VAL A 47 -10.58 -3.48 0.90
CA VAL A 47 -11.31 -4.64 1.44
C VAL A 47 -10.53 -5.91 1.14
N ARG A 48 -10.26 -6.74 2.14
CA ARG A 48 -9.63 -8.05 1.93
C ARG A 48 -10.56 -8.96 1.13
N LEU A 49 -10.01 -9.57 0.08
CA LEU A 49 -10.70 -10.55 -0.77
C LEU A 49 -10.23 -11.97 -0.43
N GLY A 50 -9.70 -12.71 -1.41
CA GLY A 50 -9.23 -14.08 -1.24
C GLY A 50 -7.85 -14.10 -0.59
N GLY A 51 -7.71 -14.80 0.53
CA GLY A 51 -6.42 -14.95 1.22
C GLY A 51 -6.52 -15.49 2.64
N PHE A 52 -5.42 -15.44 3.37
CA PHE A 52 -5.33 -15.89 4.75
C PHE A 52 -4.61 -14.89 5.64
N GLN A 53 -5.10 -14.73 6.87
CA GLN A 53 -4.28 -14.17 7.94
C GLN A 53 -3.42 -15.31 8.49
N ALA A 54 -2.16 -15.34 8.09
CA ALA A 54 -1.27 -16.46 8.32
C ALA A 54 0.07 -16.03 8.90
N THR A 55 0.86 -17.00 9.35
CA THR A 55 2.26 -16.84 9.73
C THR A 55 3.11 -17.67 8.78
N VAL A 56 4.16 -17.08 8.21
CA VAL A 56 5.10 -17.76 7.32
C VAL A 56 6.51 -17.50 7.84
N ALA A 57 7.24 -18.57 8.19
CA ALA A 57 8.60 -18.47 8.74
C ALA A 57 8.70 -17.44 9.89
N GLY A 58 7.74 -17.49 10.82
CA GLY A 58 7.65 -16.60 11.98
C GLY A 58 7.00 -15.24 11.72
N HIS A 59 6.58 -14.94 10.49
CA HIS A 59 6.04 -13.62 10.11
C HIS A 59 4.54 -13.68 9.90
N ARG A 60 3.81 -13.03 10.80
CA ARG A 60 2.37 -12.89 10.68
C ARG A 60 2.05 -11.82 9.62
N GLY A 61 1.04 -12.08 8.80
CA GLY A 61 0.56 -11.16 7.80
C GLY A 61 -0.73 -11.65 7.16
N TRP A 62 -1.33 -10.79 6.34
CA TRP A 62 -2.33 -11.19 5.37
C TRP A 62 -1.63 -11.59 4.07
N PHE A 63 -1.97 -12.76 3.54
CA PHE A 63 -1.43 -13.30 2.30
C PHE A 63 -2.60 -13.48 1.33
N GLY A 64 -2.79 -12.53 0.42
CA GLY A 64 -3.92 -12.59 -0.49
C GLY A 64 -4.18 -11.33 -1.29
N SER A 65 -5.43 -11.16 -1.69
CA SER A 65 -5.90 -10.04 -2.49
C SER A 65 -6.74 -9.04 -1.71
N TYR A 66 -6.87 -7.85 -2.31
CA TYR A 66 -7.66 -6.72 -1.86
C TYR A 66 -8.49 -6.17 -3.01
N ASP A 67 -9.71 -5.73 -2.71
CA ASP A 67 -10.44 -4.79 -3.56
C ASP A 67 -10.00 -3.38 -3.21
N MET A 68 -9.71 -2.59 -4.24
CA MET A 68 -9.22 -1.22 -4.12
C MET A 68 -10.30 -0.22 -4.56
N ALA A 69 -11.54 -0.42 -4.11
CA ALA A 69 -12.70 0.46 -4.31
C ALA A 69 -12.84 0.99 -5.75
N GLY A 70 -12.91 0.08 -6.72
CA GLY A 70 -13.08 0.42 -8.14
C GLY A 70 -11.78 0.63 -8.93
N LEU A 71 -10.60 0.56 -8.28
CA LEU A 71 -9.30 0.49 -8.97
C LEU A 71 -8.93 -0.95 -9.40
N GLY A 72 -9.74 -1.93 -9.01
CA GLY A 72 -9.53 -3.35 -9.30
C GLY A 72 -8.91 -4.12 -8.14
N THR A 73 -8.53 -5.36 -8.43
CA THR A 73 -7.92 -6.27 -7.46
C THR A 73 -6.42 -6.04 -7.36
N ALA A 74 -5.92 -5.86 -6.14
CA ALA A 74 -4.50 -5.88 -5.82
C ALA A 74 -4.15 -7.15 -5.04
N TRP A 75 -2.91 -7.61 -5.11
CA TRP A 75 -2.41 -8.70 -4.27
C TRP A 75 -1.23 -8.19 -3.45
N CYS A 76 -1.20 -8.55 -2.18
CA CYS A 76 -0.15 -8.11 -1.27
C CYS A 76 0.07 -9.14 -0.15
N VAL A 77 1.30 -9.20 0.35
CA VAL A 77 1.58 -9.67 1.71
C VAL A 77 1.62 -8.46 2.62
N ASP A 78 0.60 -8.35 3.48
CA ASP A 78 0.47 -7.24 4.41
C ASP A 78 0.80 -7.73 5.82
N HIS A 79 2.00 -7.38 6.28
CA HIS A 79 2.47 -7.69 7.63
C HIS A 79 1.86 -6.78 8.71
N GLY A 80 0.81 -6.01 8.39
CA GLY A 80 0.24 -4.99 9.26
C GLY A 80 1.05 -3.70 9.29
N ILE A 81 1.94 -3.51 8.30
CA ILE A 81 2.77 -2.31 8.18
C ILE A 81 1.91 -1.21 7.55
N ALA A 82 1.68 -0.15 8.29
CA ALA A 82 1.10 1.07 7.73
C ALA A 82 2.05 1.61 6.64
N ALA A 83 1.49 2.09 5.53
CA ALA A 83 2.23 2.62 4.38
C ALA A 83 3.38 3.58 4.78
N PRO A 84 4.41 3.70 3.91
CA PRO A 84 5.83 3.65 4.29
C PRO A 84 6.13 4.20 5.69
N ASP A 85 6.40 3.27 6.61
CA ASP A 85 6.83 3.58 7.95
C ASP A 85 8.34 3.37 8.07
N ALA A 86 9.10 4.45 7.98
CA ALA A 86 10.55 4.44 8.12
C ALA A 86 10.99 3.93 9.51
N ASP A 87 10.12 4.04 10.52
CA ASP A 87 10.41 3.62 11.89
C ASP A 87 10.41 2.09 12.03
N PHE A 88 9.77 1.37 11.11
CA PHE A 88 9.80 -0.11 11.04
C PHE A 88 10.80 -0.66 10.02
N GLY A 89 11.62 0.21 9.39
CA GLY A 89 12.65 -0.22 8.45
C GLY A 89 12.12 -0.89 7.19
N TYR A 90 10.83 -0.71 6.86
CA TYR A 90 10.26 -1.24 5.64
C TYR A 90 10.76 -0.45 4.43
N VAL A 91 11.66 -1.06 3.65
CA VAL A 91 12.13 -0.54 2.37
C VAL A 91 11.39 -1.31 1.27
N PRO A 92 10.43 -0.68 0.55
CA PRO A 92 9.80 -1.32 -0.59
C PRO A 92 10.86 -1.73 -1.60
N THR A 93 10.90 -3.01 -1.98
CA THR A 93 11.72 -3.42 -3.12
C THR A 93 11.03 -2.92 -4.38
N GLY A 94 11.66 -1.98 -5.08
CA GLY A 94 11.12 -1.48 -6.34
C GLY A 94 11.13 -2.60 -7.37
N LEU A 95 10.04 -2.76 -8.13
CA LEU A 95 10.02 -3.71 -9.24
C LEU A 95 11.13 -3.39 -10.28
N ALA A 96 11.56 -2.13 -10.37
CA ALA A 96 12.67 -1.68 -11.20
C ALA A 96 14.02 -2.30 -10.81
N ASP A 97 14.19 -2.66 -9.53
CA ASP A 97 15.42 -3.26 -8.99
C ASP A 97 15.54 -4.76 -9.32
N ALA A 98 14.41 -5.41 -9.65
CA ALA A 98 14.39 -6.80 -10.09
C ALA A 98 14.93 -6.93 -11.53
N SER A 99 15.68 -8.00 -11.80
CA SER A 99 16.21 -8.26 -13.15
C SER A 99 15.08 -8.43 -14.19
N PRO A 100 15.31 -8.13 -15.49
CA PRO A 100 14.28 -8.29 -16.52
C PRO A 100 13.61 -9.68 -16.55
N PRO A 101 14.34 -10.81 -16.43
CA PRO A 101 13.72 -12.14 -16.35
C PRO A 101 12.80 -12.32 -15.14
N VAL A 102 13.17 -11.78 -13.97
CA VAL A 102 12.32 -11.84 -12.77
C VAL A 102 11.02 -11.06 -12.99
N ARG A 103 11.12 -9.85 -13.56
CA ARG A 103 9.91 -9.06 -13.89
C ARG A 103 9.00 -9.78 -14.87
N THR A 104 9.55 -10.43 -15.88
CA THR A 104 8.77 -11.27 -16.82
C THR A 104 8.10 -12.44 -16.11
N ALA A 105 8.83 -13.16 -15.25
CA ALA A 105 8.29 -14.27 -14.48
C ALA A 105 7.12 -13.81 -13.58
N MET A 106 7.28 -12.70 -12.87
CA MET A 106 6.22 -12.12 -12.06
C MET A 106 5.00 -11.71 -12.89
N ALA A 107 5.22 -11.05 -14.03
CA ALA A 107 4.14 -10.65 -14.93
C ALA A 107 3.37 -11.88 -15.46
N TRP A 108 4.07 -12.96 -15.80
CA TRP A 108 3.45 -14.23 -16.18
C TRP A 108 2.61 -14.81 -15.04
N ALA A 109 3.17 -14.90 -13.83
CA ALA A 109 2.46 -15.42 -12.66
C ALA A 109 1.18 -14.63 -12.37
N VAL A 110 1.26 -13.30 -12.37
CA VAL A 110 0.10 -12.42 -12.16
C VAL A 110 -0.93 -12.59 -13.29
N GLY A 111 -0.51 -12.57 -14.55
CA GLY A 111 -1.41 -12.71 -15.69
C GLY A 111 -2.15 -14.04 -15.74
N ARG A 112 -1.49 -15.13 -15.32
CA ARG A 112 -2.05 -16.49 -15.36
C ARG A 112 -2.86 -16.84 -14.12
N TYR A 113 -2.42 -16.43 -12.93
CA TYR A 113 -2.99 -16.88 -11.65
C TYR A 113 -3.70 -15.78 -10.86
N GLY A 114 -3.50 -14.50 -11.21
CA GLY A 114 -4.08 -13.38 -10.46
C GLY A 114 -5.61 -13.41 -10.43
N PHE A 115 -6.26 -13.74 -11.55
CA PHE A 115 -7.71 -13.70 -11.68
C PHE A 115 -8.46 -14.91 -11.07
N GLN A 116 -7.79 -15.77 -10.30
CA GLN A 116 -8.43 -16.95 -9.71
C GLN A 116 -9.03 -16.65 -8.33
N PRO A 117 -10.28 -17.09 -8.06
CA PRO A 117 -11.03 -16.67 -6.87
C PRO A 117 -10.73 -17.49 -5.60
N ASP A 118 -9.92 -18.55 -5.65
CA ASP A 118 -9.69 -19.39 -4.48
C ASP A 118 -8.58 -18.83 -3.56
N ARG A 119 -8.82 -18.93 -2.24
CA ARG A 119 -7.93 -18.37 -1.22
C ARG A 119 -6.52 -18.99 -1.25
N VAL A 120 -6.42 -20.28 -1.59
CA VAL A 120 -5.14 -21.01 -1.63
C VAL A 120 -4.27 -20.50 -2.76
N THR A 121 -4.82 -20.32 -3.96
CA THR A 121 -4.08 -19.75 -5.10
C THR A 121 -3.67 -18.30 -4.82
N ALA A 122 -4.54 -17.49 -4.22
CA ALA A 122 -4.19 -16.11 -3.88
C ALA A 122 -2.99 -16.04 -2.93
N ALA A 123 -2.98 -16.85 -1.87
CA ALA A 123 -1.84 -16.93 -0.95
C ALA A 123 -0.58 -17.53 -1.60
N ALA A 124 -0.75 -18.58 -2.40
CA ALA A 124 0.35 -19.23 -3.10
C ALA A 124 1.05 -18.29 -4.11
N LEU A 125 0.26 -17.49 -4.85
CA LEU A 125 0.76 -16.47 -5.75
C LEU A 125 1.63 -15.46 -4.97
N MET A 126 1.18 -15.00 -3.80
CA MET A 126 1.95 -14.07 -2.96
C MET A 126 3.28 -14.62 -2.47
N LEU A 127 3.29 -15.87 -2.00
CA LEU A 127 4.55 -16.52 -1.62
C LEU A 127 5.50 -16.65 -2.81
N ALA A 128 5.00 -17.06 -3.98
CA ALA A 128 5.80 -17.20 -5.18
C ALA A 128 6.38 -15.85 -5.64
N LEU A 129 5.59 -14.77 -5.64
CA LEU A 129 6.07 -13.44 -6.02
C LEU A 129 7.13 -12.92 -5.05
N HIS A 130 6.94 -13.09 -3.74
CA HIS A 130 7.93 -12.67 -2.73
C HIS A 130 9.26 -13.41 -2.89
N ASP A 131 9.22 -14.72 -3.16
CA ASP A 131 10.43 -15.50 -3.43
C ASP A 131 11.13 -15.03 -4.71
N LEU A 132 10.37 -14.82 -5.80
CA LEU A 132 10.91 -14.34 -7.07
C LEU A 132 11.65 -12.99 -6.95
N VAL A 133 11.15 -12.06 -6.13
CA VAL A 133 11.82 -10.77 -5.87
C VAL A 133 12.90 -10.85 -4.79
N GLY A 134 13.10 -12.01 -4.18
CA GLY A 134 14.08 -12.20 -3.11
C GLY A 134 13.71 -11.48 -1.82
N ALA A 135 12.43 -11.45 -1.46
CA ALA A 135 11.95 -10.81 -0.24
C ALA A 135 12.70 -11.38 0.98
N ALA A 136 13.28 -10.49 1.78
CA ALA A 136 13.95 -10.85 3.02
C ALA A 136 12.94 -10.87 4.18
N TYR A 137 12.92 -11.98 4.91
CA TYR A 137 12.24 -12.12 6.18
C TYR A 137 13.32 -12.13 7.28
N PRO A 138 12.99 -11.86 8.55
CA PRO A 138 13.93 -11.99 9.66
C PRO A 138 14.62 -13.37 9.80
N SER A 139 14.05 -14.42 9.20
CA SER A 139 14.67 -15.75 9.10
C SER A 139 15.64 -15.90 7.91
N GLY A 140 15.80 -14.87 7.10
CA GLY A 140 16.59 -14.86 5.87
C GLY A 140 15.74 -14.60 4.62
N GLN A 141 16.35 -14.77 3.45
CA GLN A 141 15.63 -14.67 2.18
C GLN A 141 14.55 -15.76 2.09
N LEU A 142 13.34 -15.37 1.66
CA LEU A 142 12.25 -16.31 1.46
C LEU A 142 12.60 -17.28 0.31
N ASP A 143 12.56 -18.58 0.60
CA ASP A 143 12.71 -19.64 -0.38
C ASP A 143 11.57 -20.66 -0.21
N VAL A 144 10.58 -20.57 -1.09
CA VAL A 144 9.40 -21.44 -1.10
C VAL A 144 9.77 -22.90 -1.37
N GLY A 145 10.91 -23.16 -2.01
CA GLY A 145 11.44 -24.51 -2.20
C GLY A 145 11.92 -25.16 -0.90
N ARG A 146 12.29 -24.35 0.09
CA ARG A 146 12.81 -24.80 1.39
C ARG A 146 11.80 -24.70 2.53
N LEU A 147 10.72 -23.94 2.35
CA LEU A 147 9.64 -23.88 3.33
C LEU A 147 8.97 -25.25 3.51
N THR A 148 8.63 -25.56 4.76
CA THR A 148 7.88 -26.74 5.16
C THR A 148 6.56 -26.33 5.79
N ALA A 149 5.53 -27.19 5.76
CA ALA A 149 4.22 -26.88 6.34
C ALA A 149 4.30 -26.52 7.83
N GLY A 150 5.26 -27.09 8.58
CA GLY A 150 5.48 -26.76 10.00
C GLY A 150 5.99 -25.33 10.25
N GLN A 151 6.42 -24.62 9.21
CA GLN A 151 6.82 -23.20 9.28
C GLN A 151 5.68 -22.26 8.87
N LEU A 152 4.51 -22.82 8.52
CA LEU A 152 3.31 -22.10 8.15
C LEU A 152 2.22 -22.34 9.20
N SER A 153 1.40 -21.34 9.47
CA SER A 153 0.19 -21.50 10.28
C SER A 153 -0.84 -20.44 9.91
N GLY A 154 -2.10 -20.69 10.26
CA GLY A 154 -3.20 -19.76 9.93
C GLY A 154 -3.71 -19.88 8.49
N PHE A 155 -3.35 -20.96 7.78
CA PHE A 155 -3.93 -21.31 6.48
C PHE A 155 -5.11 -22.28 6.62
N GLU A 156 -5.71 -22.38 7.81
CA GLU A 156 -6.91 -23.18 8.08
C GLU A 156 -6.74 -24.67 7.69
N GLY A 157 -5.54 -25.24 7.83
CA GLY A 157 -5.22 -26.62 7.44
C GLY A 157 -4.76 -26.78 5.98
N ALA A 158 -4.67 -25.69 5.22
CA ALA A 158 -4.23 -25.68 3.83
C ALA A 158 -2.72 -25.38 3.64
N GLU A 159 -1.91 -25.42 4.71
CA GLU A 159 -0.49 -25.04 4.70
C GLU A 159 0.28 -25.76 3.58
N GLN A 160 0.14 -27.08 3.50
CA GLN A 160 0.83 -27.89 2.49
C GLN A 160 0.32 -27.59 1.07
N ALA A 161 -0.99 -27.40 0.90
CA ALA A 161 -1.59 -27.08 -0.39
C ALA A 161 -1.13 -25.71 -0.91
N VAL A 162 -1.00 -24.72 -0.03
CA VAL A 162 -0.43 -23.40 -0.36
C VAL A 162 1.01 -23.53 -0.82
N LEU A 163 1.85 -24.30 -0.13
CA LEU A 163 3.25 -24.50 -0.52
C LEU A 163 3.38 -25.21 -1.87
N ASP A 164 2.65 -26.30 -2.08
CA ASP A 164 2.72 -27.05 -3.34
C ASP A 164 2.25 -26.19 -4.52
N ARG A 165 1.19 -25.38 -4.31
CA ARG A 165 0.74 -24.42 -5.32
C ARG A 165 1.76 -23.31 -5.55
N ALA A 166 2.39 -22.76 -4.50
CA ALA A 166 3.36 -21.68 -4.63
C ALA A 166 4.61 -22.15 -5.40
N ARG A 167 5.07 -23.38 -5.16
CA ARG A 167 6.16 -24.01 -5.91
C ARG A 167 5.80 -24.18 -7.38
N ALA A 168 4.58 -24.66 -7.67
CA ALA A 168 4.11 -24.80 -9.04
C ALA A 168 4.02 -23.46 -9.77
N VAL A 169 3.49 -22.41 -9.12
CA VAL A 169 3.43 -21.05 -9.67
C VAL A 169 4.84 -20.50 -9.94
N LYS A 170 5.77 -20.62 -8.99
CA LYS A 170 7.16 -20.17 -9.16
C LYS A 170 7.85 -20.91 -10.32
N ALA A 171 7.71 -22.23 -10.39
CA ALA A 171 8.30 -23.05 -11.44
C ALA A 171 7.76 -22.66 -12.83
N ASP A 172 6.43 -22.52 -12.96
CA ASP A 172 5.78 -22.08 -14.20
C ASP A 172 6.23 -20.67 -14.60
N ALA A 173 6.29 -19.73 -13.66
CA ALA A 173 6.77 -18.38 -13.89
C ALA A 173 8.22 -18.34 -14.41
N LEU A 174 9.12 -19.10 -13.78
CA LEU A 174 10.53 -19.18 -14.20
C LEU A 174 10.69 -19.86 -15.55
N ALA A 175 9.90 -20.89 -15.86
CA ALA A 175 9.89 -21.53 -17.17
C ALA A 175 9.55 -20.53 -18.28
N HIS A 176 8.74 -19.50 -17.98
CA HIS A 176 8.32 -18.46 -18.91
C HIS A 176 9.10 -17.13 -18.74
N ALA A 177 10.13 -17.07 -17.91
CA ALA A 177 10.95 -15.87 -17.69
C ALA A 177 11.68 -15.39 -18.96
N HIS A 178 11.83 -16.28 -19.93
CA HIS A 178 12.44 -15.99 -21.23
C HIS A 178 11.47 -15.38 -22.24
N ILE A 179 10.15 -15.37 -21.95
CA ILE A 179 9.17 -14.76 -22.86
C ILE A 179 9.51 -13.29 -23.01
N ARG A 180 9.87 -12.92 -24.23
CA ARG A 180 9.97 -11.54 -24.67
C ARG A 180 8.59 -11.23 -25.22
N GLY A 181 7.78 -10.45 -24.49
CA GLY A 181 6.48 -10.04 -25.01
C GLY A 181 6.69 -9.37 -26.37
N PRO A 182 5.89 -9.69 -27.42
CA PRO A 182 5.99 -9.01 -28.70
C PRO A 182 5.54 -7.55 -28.63
N LEU A 183 5.02 -7.08 -27.48
CA LEU A 183 4.43 -5.76 -27.35
C LEU A 183 4.77 -5.16 -25.98
N THR A 184 5.36 -3.96 -26.01
CA THR A 184 5.46 -3.12 -24.83
C THR A 184 4.11 -2.45 -24.65
N LEU A 185 3.32 -2.90 -23.67
CA LEU A 185 2.07 -2.21 -23.31
C LEU A 185 2.43 -0.98 -22.48
N ARG A 186 2.24 0.20 -23.09
CA ARG A 186 2.31 1.47 -22.37
C ARG A 186 0.89 1.92 -22.06
N ALA A 187 0.54 1.92 -20.77
CA ALA A 187 -0.62 2.65 -20.30
C ALA A 187 -0.21 4.11 -20.13
N THR A 188 -0.85 5.01 -20.89
CA THR A 188 -0.74 6.45 -20.65
C THR A 188 -2.10 6.94 -20.19
N VAL A 189 -2.10 7.67 -19.09
CA VAL A 189 -3.28 8.46 -18.71
C VAL A 189 -3.10 9.84 -19.30
N ASP A 190 -4.14 10.37 -19.92
CA ASP A 190 -4.14 11.74 -20.39
C ASP A 190 -4.10 12.68 -19.16
N THR A 191 -2.94 13.27 -18.91
CA THR A 191 -2.71 14.20 -17.80
C THR A 191 -3.04 15.64 -18.17
N ALA A 192 -3.69 15.90 -19.30
CA ALA A 192 -4.05 17.27 -19.72
C ALA A 192 -4.83 18.05 -18.63
N HIS A 193 -5.38 17.37 -17.62
CA HIS A 193 -6.15 17.98 -16.53
C HIS A 193 -5.56 17.78 -15.12
N GLY A 194 -4.26 17.50 -15.00
CA GLY A 194 -3.49 17.65 -13.75
C GLY A 194 -3.69 16.58 -12.66
N THR A 195 -4.75 15.76 -12.73
CA THR A 195 -4.93 14.58 -11.86
C THR A 195 -5.75 13.49 -12.56
N VAL A 196 -5.31 12.23 -12.44
CA VAL A 196 -6.06 11.07 -12.94
C VAL A 196 -7.21 10.79 -11.99
N ARG A 197 -8.46 10.94 -12.44
CA ARG A 197 -9.62 10.51 -11.64
C ARG A 197 -9.72 8.98 -11.66
N PRO A 198 -10.03 8.32 -10.53
CA PRO A 198 -10.41 6.90 -10.55
C PRO A 198 -11.50 6.63 -11.60
N GLY A 199 -11.34 5.57 -12.38
CA GLY A 199 -12.25 5.22 -13.49
C GLY A 199 -12.06 6.01 -14.79
N SER A 200 -11.03 6.87 -14.89
CA SER A 200 -10.72 7.53 -16.17
C SER A 200 -10.33 6.49 -17.22
N PRO A 201 -10.85 6.57 -18.46
CA PRO A 201 -10.46 5.66 -19.52
C PRO A 201 -8.97 5.82 -19.82
N GLY A 202 -8.21 4.75 -19.63
CA GLY A 202 -6.83 4.66 -20.08
C GLY A 202 -6.77 4.15 -21.50
N ILE A 203 -5.80 4.63 -22.28
CA ILE A 203 -5.47 4.02 -23.58
C ILE A 203 -4.31 3.05 -23.35
N LEU A 204 -4.53 1.78 -23.70
CA LEU A 204 -3.48 0.78 -23.80
C LEU A 204 -2.90 0.86 -25.21
N VAL A 205 -1.65 1.30 -25.32
CA VAL A 205 -0.92 1.29 -26.59
C VAL A 205 0.02 0.09 -26.57
N ALA A 206 -0.21 -0.84 -27.49
CA ALA A 206 0.73 -1.90 -27.79
C ALA A 206 1.76 -1.37 -28.82
N ARG A 207 3.05 -1.50 -28.51
CA ARG A 207 4.16 -1.17 -29.44
C ARG A 207 5.08 -2.36 -29.64
#